data_AF-A0A7V9B226-F1
#
_entry.id   AF-A0A7V9B226-F1
#
_cell.length_a   1.000
_cell.length_b   1.000
_cell.length_c   1.000
_cell.angle_alpha   90.00
_cell.angle_beta   90.00
_cell.angle_gamma   90.00
#
_symmetry.space_group_name_H-M   'P 1'
#
loop_
_entity.id
_entity.type
_entity.pdbx_description
1 polymer ?
#
loop_
_entity_poly.entity_id
_entity_poly.type
_entity_poly.pdbx_seq_one_letter_code
_entity_poly.pdbx_strand_id
1 'polypeptide(L)'
;MRESLEEPVSIVWYYNAKLRHMQPHILTWNNQDYHLGKIDFWHKTWSGKHQIHHFSIADKGGGVYFKLALNTDSLQWVLEEYMTAQDMAIEYRRIEA
;
A
#
# COMPACT_ATOMS: atom_id res chain seq x y z
N MET A 1 11.11 11.55 -7.35
CA MET A 1 10.44 10.24 -7.27
C MET A 1 11.36 9.36 -6.45
N ARG A 2 10.94 8.86 -5.27
CA ARG A 2 11.76 7.92 -4.49
C ARG A 2 11.89 6.62 -5.29
N GLU A 3 13.03 5.94 -5.16
CA GLU A 3 13.19 4.60 -5.70
C GLU A 3 12.17 3.65 -5.05
N SER A 4 11.62 2.72 -5.84
CA SER A 4 10.72 1.68 -5.35
C SER A 4 11.48 0.78 -4.39
N LEU A 5 10.90 0.54 -3.22
CA LEU A 5 11.56 -0.20 -2.14
C LEU A 5 11.58 -1.71 -2.41
N GLU A 6 10.54 -2.23 -3.07
CA GLU A 6 10.30 -3.66 -3.34
C GLU A 6 10.51 -4.59 -2.13
N GLU A 7 10.16 -4.12 -0.93
CA GLU A 7 10.35 -4.88 0.32
C GLU A 7 9.19 -5.84 0.60
N PRO A 8 9.44 -7.13 0.89
CA PRO A 8 8.41 -8.05 1.37
C PRO A 8 7.81 -7.61 2.70
N VAL A 9 6.48 -7.63 2.80
CA VAL A 9 5.76 -7.23 4.02
C VAL A 9 4.72 -8.25 4.44
N SER A 10 4.38 -8.24 5.74
CA SER A 10 3.31 -9.07 6.27
C SER A 10 2.01 -8.27 6.32
N ILE A 11 0.94 -8.82 5.73
CA ILE A 11 -0.37 -8.16 5.67
C ILE A 11 -1.48 -9.10 6.14
N VAL A 12 -2.24 -8.64 7.13
CA VAL A 12 -3.57 -9.19 7.41
C VAL A 12 -4.55 -8.52 6.46
N TRP A 13 -5.14 -9.30 5.57
CA TRP A 13 -6.18 -8.86 4.65
C TRP A 13 -7.37 -9.81 4.73
N TYR A 14 -8.54 -9.32 4.36
CA TYR A 14 -9.75 -10.13 4.35
C TYR A 14 -10.54 -9.92 3.06
N TYR A 15 -11.35 -10.93 2.73
CA TYR A 15 -12.39 -10.83 1.74
C TYR A 15 -13.75 -10.74 2.44
N ASN A 16 -14.49 -9.65 2.19
CA ASN A 16 -15.84 -9.51 2.66
C ASN A 16 -16.80 -10.13 1.63
N ALA A 17 -17.36 -11.31 1.94
CA ALA A 17 -18.25 -12.03 1.03
C ALA A 17 -19.56 -11.29 0.72
N LYS A 18 -20.07 -10.48 1.66
CA LYS A 18 -21.30 -9.69 1.46
C LYS A 18 -21.08 -8.54 0.48
N LEU A 19 -19.97 -7.84 0.63
CA LEU A 19 -19.59 -6.71 -0.22
C LEU A 19 -18.85 -7.13 -1.49
N ARG A 20 -18.46 -8.41 -1.58
CA ARG A 20 -17.60 -8.97 -2.61
C ARG A 20 -16.31 -8.16 -2.82
N HIS A 21 -15.73 -7.69 -1.71
CA HIS A 21 -14.62 -6.75 -1.70
C HIS A 21 -13.45 -7.28 -0.88
N MET A 22 -12.24 -7.14 -1.41
CA MET A 22 -11.00 -7.48 -0.72
C MET A 22 -10.39 -6.22 -0.09
N GLN A 23 -9.92 -6.34 1.16
CA GLN A 23 -9.41 -5.21 1.91
C GLN A 23 -8.14 -5.59 2.70
N PRO A 24 -7.01 -4.90 2.46
CA PRO A 24 -5.88 -4.87 3.39
C PRO A 24 -6.30 -4.22 4.72
N HIS A 25 -5.96 -4.83 5.86
CA HIS A 25 -6.43 -4.40 7.17
C HIS A 25 -5.31 -3.99 8.13
N ILE A 26 -4.25 -4.79 8.24
CA ILE A 26 -3.08 -4.51 9.07
C ILE A 26 -1.83 -4.80 8.25
N LEU A 27 -0.90 -3.85 8.24
CA LEU A 27 0.45 -4.00 7.69
C LEU A 27 1.44 -4.12 8.85
N THR A 28 2.26 -5.16 8.87
CA THR A 28 3.41 -5.27 9.75
C THR A 28 4.68 -5.04 8.94
N TRP A 29 5.39 -3.95 9.25
CA TRP A 29 6.63 -3.55 8.59
C TRP A 29 7.55 -2.83 9.58
N ASN A 30 8.86 -3.09 9.51
CA ASN A 30 9.85 -2.57 10.47
C ASN A 30 9.49 -2.78 11.94
N ASN A 31 9.00 -3.96 12.29
CA ASN A 31 8.54 -4.32 13.65
C ASN A 31 7.44 -3.41 14.20
N GLN A 32 6.69 -2.74 13.32
CA GLN A 32 5.55 -1.91 13.68
C GLN A 32 4.30 -2.36 12.92
N ASP A 33 3.17 -2.37 13.63
CA ASP A 33 1.87 -2.63 13.05
C ASP A 33 1.18 -1.31 12.69
N TYR A 34 0.72 -1.22 11.44
CA TYR A 34 -0.07 -0.13 10.91
C TYR A 34 -1.48 -0.62 10.64
N HIS A 35 -2.45 -0.09 11.38
CA HIS A 35 -3.86 -0.29 11.07
C HIS A 35 -4.22 0.52 9.83
N LEU A 36 -4.55 -0.18 8.74
CA LEU A 36 -4.82 0.44 7.46
C LEU A 36 -6.23 1.04 7.43
N GLY A 37 -6.32 2.19 6.76
CA GLY A 37 -7.54 2.97 6.59
C GLY A 37 -8.33 2.56 5.35
N LYS A 38 -8.95 3.56 4.69
CA LYS A 38 -9.66 3.39 3.42
C LYS A 38 -8.63 3.29 2.29
N ILE A 39 -8.90 2.44 1.30
CA ILE A 39 -8.15 2.44 0.04
C ILE A 39 -8.48 3.73 -0.72
N ASP A 40 -7.46 4.54 -0.97
CA ASP A 40 -7.60 5.79 -1.72
C ASP A 40 -7.58 5.53 -3.23
N PHE A 41 -6.70 4.64 -3.67
CA PHE A 41 -6.60 4.25 -5.07
C PHE A 41 -6.25 2.77 -5.20
N TRP A 42 -6.82 2.13 -6.22
CA TRP A 42 -6.54 0.74 -6.55
C TRP A 42 -6.50 0.59 -8.06
N HIS A 43 -5.49 -0.11 -8.55
CA HIS A 43 -5.39 -0.53 -9.94
C HIS A 43 -4.67 -1.87 -10.03
N LYS A 44 -4.65 -2.45 -11.23
CA LYS A 44 -3.98 -3.71 -11.51
C LYS A 44 -3.04 -3.57 -12.68
N THR A 45 -1.91 -4.25 -12.60
CA THR A 45 -0.93 -4.36 -13.68
C THR A 45 -0.66 -5.85 -13.98
N TRP A 46 0.08 -6.11 -15.04
CA TRP A 46 0.54 -7.43 -15.39
C TRP A 46 2.07 -7.45 -15.44
N SER A 47 2.68 -8.35 -14.68
CA SER A 47 4.12 -8.65 -14.73
C SER A 47 4.31 -10.01 -15.39
N GLY A 48 4.47 -9.98 -16.71
CA GLY A 48 4.39 -11.17 -17.55
C GLY A 48 3.01 -11.82 -17.45
N LYS A 49 2.95 -13.01 -16.84
CA LYS A 49 1.70 -13.74 -16.60
C LYS A 49 1.04 -13.46 -15.26
N HIS A 50 1.75 -12.79 -14.34
CA HIS A 50 1.27 -12.57 -12.98
C HIS A 50 0.46 -11.26 -12.94
N GLN A 51 -0.74 -11.31 -12.38
CA GLN A 51 -1.52 -10.11 -12.12
C GLN A 51 -1.10 -9.52 -10.77
N ILE A 52 -0.79 -8.22 -10.77
CA ILE A 52 -0.39 -7.49 -9.57
C ILE A 52 -1.48 -6.48 -9.23
N HIS A 53 -1.98 -6.51 -8.00
CA HIS A 53 -2.90 -5.50 -7.47
C HIS A 53 -2.12 -4.46 -6.68
N HIS A 54 -2.24 -3.20 -7.06
CA HIS A 54 -1.59 -2.08 -6.38
C HIS A 54 -2.62 -1.31 -5.55
N PHE A 55 -2.30 -1.05 -4.29
CA PHE A 55 -3.14 -0.36 -3.33
C PHE A 55 -2.43 0.85 -2.77
N SER A 56 -3.04 2.01 -2.96
CA SER A 56 -2.70 3.26 -2.31
C SER A 56 -3.58 3.42 -1.07
N ILE A 57 -2.96 3.46 0.11
CA ILE A 57 -3.68 3.43 1.38
C ILE A 57 -2.91 4.17 2.47
N ALA A 58 -3.61 5.00 3.24
CA ALA A 58 -3.08 5.56 4.47
C ALA A 58 -3.37 4.65 5.68
N ASP A 59 -2.58 4.80 6.74
CA ASP A 59 -2.98 4.30 8.06
C ASP A 59 -4.25 5.03 8.55
N LYS A 60 -4.94 4.47 9.54
CA LYS A 60 -6.16 5.08 10.10
C LYS A 60 -5.93 6.48 10.67
N GLY A 61 -4.71 6.79 11.11
CA GLY A 61 -4.34 8.11 11.59
C GLY A 61 -4.03 9.13 10.49
N GLY A 62 -3.86 8.69 9.24
CA GLY A 62 -3.43 9.55 8.13
C GLY A 62 -2.00 10.08 8.25
N GLY A 63 -1.20 9.49 9.14
CA GLY A 63 0.18 9.89 9.41
C GLY A 63 1.19 9.26 8.45
N VAL A 64 0.86 8.12 7.86
CA VAL A 64 1.71 7.42 6.90
C VAL A 64 0.87 6.90 5.74
N TYR A 65 1.36 7.12 4.53
CA TYR A 65 0.81 6.62 3.29
C TYR A 65 1.68 5.49 2.74
N PHE A 66 1.03 4.46 2.20
CA PHE A 66 1.67 3.28 1.64
C PHE A 66 1.15 3.00 0.24
N LYS A 67 2.06 2.48 -0.60
CA LYS A 67 1.73 1.82 -1.86
C LYS A 67 2.14 0.36 -1.74
N LEU A 68 1.14 -0.52 -1.78
CA LEU A 68 1.29 -1.96 -1.55
C LEU A 68 0.96 -2.73 -2.81
N ALA A 69 1.74 -3.76 -3.13
CA ALA A 69 1.50 -4.66 -4.25
C ALA A 69 1.21 -6.08 -3.76
N LEU A 70 0.14 -6.69 -4.27
CA LEU A 70 -0.17 -8.11 -4.11
C LEU A 70 0.02 -8.83 -5.44
N ASN A 71 0.88 -9.83 -5.47
CA ASN A 71 0.94 -10.80 -6.55
C ASN A 71 -0.15 -11.86 -6.36
N THR A 72 -1.07 -12.00 -7.31
CA THR A 72 -2.21 -12.94 -7.18
C THR A 72 -1.82 -14.41 -7.28
N ASP A 73 -0.67 -14.69 -7.87
CA ASP A 73 -0.22 -16.07 -8.13
C ASP A 73 0.59 -16.61 -6.95
N SER A 74 1.45 -15.78 -6.34
CA SER A 74 2.26 -16.16 -5.16
C SER A 74 1.65 -15.76 -3.82
N LEU A 75 0.63 -14.88 -3.83
CA LEU A 75 0.05 -14.23 -2.65
C LEU A 75 1.04 -13.41 -1.82
N GLN A 76 2.20 -13.08 -2.40
CA GLN A 76 3.19 -12.24 -1.76
C GLN A 76 2.76 -10.78 -1.79
N TRP A 77 3.00 -10.11 -0.65
CA TRP A 77 2.81 -8.68 -0.50
C TRP A 77 4.15 -7.97 -0.47
N VAL A 78 4.22 -6.84 -1.19
CA VAL A 78 5.41 -6.00 -1.28
C VAL A 78 5.03 -4.55 -0.99
N LEU A 79 5.88 -3.85 -0.27
CA LEU A 79 5.83 -2.40 -0.12
C LEU A 79 6.60 -1.76 -1.28
N GLU A 80 5.90 -1.03 -2.12
CA GLU A 80 6.49 -0.32 -3.26
C GLU A 80 7.00 1.05 -2.82
N GLU A 81 6.17 1.79 -2.07
CA GLU A 81 6.47 3.15 -1.63
C GLU A 81 5.83 3.43 -0.27
N TYR A 82 6.48 4.29 0.53
CA TYR A 82 5.87 4.86 1.74
C TYR A 82 6.26 6.33 1.91
N MET A 83 5.36 7.11 2.50
CA MET A 83 5.59 8.52 2.83
C MET A 83 4.97 8.86 4.16
N THR A 84 5.70 9.57 5.01
CA THR A 84 5.12 10.16 6.21
C THR A 84 4.38 11.45 5.85
N ALA A 85 3.43 11.88 6.69
CA ALA A 85 2.71 13.14 6.51
C ALA A 85 3.65 14.35 6.41
N GLN A 86 4.75 14.31 7.17
CA GLN A 86 5.78 15.34 7.12
C GLN A 86 6.48 15.38 5.76
N ASP A 87 6.85 14.22 5.20
CA ASP A 87 7.49 14.12 3.90
C ASP A 87 6.55 14.58 2.77
N MET A 88 5.27 14.23 2.85
CA MET A 88 4.26 14.67 1.88
C MET A 88 4.15 16.20 1.84
N ALA A 89 4.07 16.86 3.00
CA ALA A 89 3.95 18.32 3.08
C ALA A 89 5.19 19.06 2.55
N ILE A 90 6.36 18.42 2.51
CA ILE A 90 7.58 18.96 1.92
C ILE A 90 7.54 18.80 0.40
N GLU A 91 7.17 17.62 -0.09
CA GLU A 91 7.15 17.33 -1.53
C GLU A 91 6.13 18.22 -2.27
N TYR A 92 4.94 18.43 -1.72
CA TYR A 92 3.95 19.35 -2.30
C TYR A 92 4.48 20.77 -2.42
N ARG A 93 5.14 21.30 -1.38
CA ARG A 93 5.75 22.63 -1.42
C ARG A 93 6.86 22.77 -2.47
N ARG A 94 7.56 21.68 -2.82
CA ARG A 94 8.61 21.70 -3.86
C ARG A 94 8.02 21.76 -5.27
N ILE A 95 6.84 21.17 -5.49
CA ILE A 95 6.20 21.14 -6.81
C ILE A 95 5.55 22.49 -7.15
N GLU A 96 5.17 23.27 -6.14
CA GLU A 96 4.54 24.60 -6.30
C GLU A 96 5.54 25.77 -6.42
N ALA A 97 6.85 25.53 -6.29
CA ALA A 97 7.91 26.54 -6.35
C ALA A 97 8.68 26.46 -7.68
#